data_AF-A0AAC9S9X6-F1
#
_entry.id   AF-A0AAC9S9X6-F1
#
_cell.length_a   1.000
_cell.length_b   1.000
_cell.length_c   1.000
_cell.angle_alpha   90.00
_cell.angle_beta   90.00
_cell.angle_gamma   90.00
#
_symmetry.space_group_name_H-M   'P 1'
#
loop_
_entity.id
_entity.type
_entity.pdbx_description
1 polymer ?
#
loop_
_entity_poly.entity_id
_entity_poly.type
_entity_poly.pdbx_seq_one_letter_code
_entity_poly.pdbx_strand_id
1 'polypeptide(L)'
;MDKFKSLSDIATGQSDGPLDRLSRGLELSTLSTAISNLPESTLSKAISGLEVSPFSPTIAELQAKGSALSQTFAELQARGSTLSPTIAELQAKGSALSQTFAELQARGSTLSPTIAELQAKGSALSQTFAELQARGSTLSPTIAELQAKGSALSQTFAELQARGSTLSPTIAELQAKGSALSQTFAELQARGSTLSPTIAELQASPGMALIARATQWASQLASTGTLAVHMPTGTPNKEIELIQRAATGVLSLSAEVGRLRLSALGAETLSAGLQTTRLKLSALAGAGDVLGFAARSSFTAYEELFGNWHTRSDLPNRFWSDPEMRQRHYREAKVDPGLIETTSTGAIEVVIESGFAAGASEAGRSVALLDVAGLSVQIRSANPRNDAFSAIGFFERALRSFISKKMEAVGGPQWFKQRVGGEIRNKARDLRAAAMANGERDEALLSYLDLGDLMAIVLRADNWNQAFGYVFPNEQRLRLDLQALIATRRPTMHTRDVDAVRLVELICIISRLSQFMTGDGEWKRIADSED
;
A
#
# COMPACT_ATOMS: atom_id res chain seq x y z
N MET A 1 25.63 -116.88 43.59
CA MET A 1 26.37 -116.49 44.80
C MET A 1 25.32 -116.09 45.82
N ASP A 2 25.08 -116.92 46.83
CA ASP A 2 25.91 -117.03 48.07
C ASP A 2 25.65 -115.84 49.00
N LYS A 3 25.46 -115.98 50.32
CA LYS A 3 25.37 -117.15 51.24
C LYS A 3 24.71 -116.65 52.55
N PHE A 4 24.63 -117.49 53.59
CA PHE A 4 24.02 -117.21 54.92
C PHE A 4 22.48 -117.11 54.88
N LYS A 5 21.67 -118.15 55.17
CA LYS A 5 21.80 -119.38 55.98
C LYS A 5 21.59 -119.15 57.50
N SER A 6 20.41 -119.59 57.96
CA SER A 6 19.90 -119.89 59.32
C SER A 6 20.33 -119.05 60.53
N LEU A 7 19.33 -118.40 61.14
CA LEU A 7 19.14 -118.32 62.60
C LEU A 7 17.63 -118.52 62.92
N SER A 8 17.03 -119.56 62.37
CA SER A 8 15.66 -120.01 62.70
C SER A 8 15.62 -121.41 63.30
N ASP A 9 16.78 -121.93 63.69
CA ASP A 9 16.94 -123.12 64.53
C ASP A 9 17.32 -122.66 65.95
N ILE A 10 16.96 -123.45 66.96
CA ILE A 10 17.17 -123.21 68.42
C ILE A 10 16.16 -122.23 69.06
N ALA A 11 14.93 -122.72 69.32
CA ALA A 11 14.15 -122.38 70.53
C ALA A 11 12.96 -123.33 70.81
N THR A 12 12.56 -124.21 69.88
CA THR A 12 11.57 -125.28 70.15
C THR A 12 12.02 -126.62 69.57
N GLY A 13 13.06 -127.22 70.15
CA GLY A 13 13.52 -128.54 69.75
C GLY A 13 14.83 -128.96 70.43
N GLN A 14 14.71 -129.68 71.55
CA GLN A 14 15.65 -130.69 72.06
C GLN A 14 14.97 -131.33 73.28
N SER A 15 14.47 -132.57 73.23
CA SER A 15 15.14 -133.86 72.96
C SER A 15 16.05 -134.32 74.09
N ASP A 16 15.78 -135.53 74.55
CA ASP A 16 16.52 -136.34 75.52
C ASP A 16 18.02 -136.03 75.67
N GLY A 17 18.42 -135.75 76.91
CA GLY A 17 19.79 -135.58 77.39
C GLY A 17 19.91 -136.10 78.83
N PRO A 18 21.12 -136.29 79.38
CA PRO A 18 21.43 -137.42 80.27
C PRO A 18 21.07 -137.24 81.76
N LEU A 19 19.88 -136.70 82.05
CA LEU A 19 19.22 -136.68 83.36
C LEU A 19 17.69 -136.84 83.08
N ASP A 20 17.01 -137.94 83.39
CA ASP A 20 17.33 -138.96 84.38
C ASP A 20 16.92 -140.37 83.96
N ARG A 21 17.92 -141.25 83.78
CA ARG A 21 17.74 -142.68 83.49
C ARG A 21 17.67 -143.48 84.82
N LEU A 22 16.92 -142.99 85.81
CA LEU A 22 16.66 -143.66 87.10
C LEU A 22 15.17 -143.69 87.51
N SER A 23 14.30 -144.09 86.58
CA SER A 23 12.97 -144.66 86.94
C SER A 23 12.52 -145.79 86.02
N ARG A 24 13.48 -146.59 85.54
CA ARG A 24 13.20 -147.98 85.16
C ARG A 24 13.47 -148.90 86.35
N GLY A 25 12.41 -149.50 86.88
CA GLY A 25 12.41 -150.83 87.49
C GLY A 25 13.36 -151.08 88.67
N LEU A 26 12.83 -150.91 89.88
CA LEU A 26 12.96 -151.93 90.92
C LEU A 26 11.54 -152.33 91.33
N GLU A 27 11.04 -153.42 90.76
CA GLU A 27 9.67 -153.90 90.99
C GLU A 27 9.51 -154.46 92.40
N LEU A 28 8.93 -153.65 93.30
CA LEU A 28 8.74 -154.02 94.70
C LEU A 28 7.64 -155.07 94.96
N SER A 29 6.86 -155.47 93.95
CA SER A 29 5.79 -156.49 94.11
C SER A 29 6.01 -157.82 93.38
N THR A 30 6.94 -157.92 92.41
CA THR A 30 7.58 -159.23 92.14
C THR A 30 8.50 -159.64 93.31
N LEU A 31 9.01 -158.67 94.09
CA LEU A 31 9.55 -158.89 95.43
C LEU A 31 8.48 -159.35 96.45
N SER A 32 7.25 -158.83 96.39
CA SER A 32 6.13 -159.38 97.20
C SER A 32 5.87 -160.86 96.85
N THR A 33 5.92 -161.23 95.57
CA THR A 33 5.77 -162.64 95.13
C THR A 33 6.94 -163.54 95.54
N ALA A 34 8.15 -162.99 95.70
CA ALA A 34 9.32 -163.72 96.16
C ALA A 34 9.37 -163.89 97.70
N ILE A 35 8.83 -162.93 98.46
CA ILE A 35 8.66 -163.07 99.93
C ILE A 35 7.52 -164.05 100.26
N SER A 36 6.42 -164.03 99.51
CA SER A 36 5.21 -164.81 99.81
C SER A 36 5.27 -166.31 99.46
N ASN A 37 6.40 -166.84 99.00
CA ASN A 37 6.57 -168.26 98.62
C ASN A 37 7.70 -169.00 99.37
N LEU A 38 8.16 -168.49 100.52
CA LEU A 38 9.06 -169.19 101.43
C LEU A 38 8.44 -169.32 102.84
N PRO A 39 8.65 -170.45 103.56
CA PRO A 39 7.82 -170.84 104.70
C PRO A 39 8.00 -169.98 105.96
N GLU A 40 6.88 -169.80 106.67
CA GLU A 40 6.66 -168.88 107.80
C GLU A 40 7.67 -169.00 108.97
N SER A 41 8.18 -170.20 109.24
CA SER A 41 8.85 -170.55 110.50
C SER A 41 10.33 -170.18 110.62
N THR A 42 10.96 -169.56 109.60
CA THR A 42 12.31 -168.95 109.75
C THR A 42 12.29 -167.42 109.73
N LEU A 43 11.22 -166.79 109.24
CA LEU A 43 10.98 -165.34 109.44
C LEU A 43 10.69 -164.99 110.90
N SER A 44 10.35 -165.99 111.72
CA SER A 44 10.24 -165.90 113.19
C SER A 44 11.58 -166.18 113.93
N LYS A 45 12.71 -166.33 113.22
CA LYS A 45 13.95 -166.91 113.77
C LYS A 45 15.25 -166.12 113.43
N ALA A 46 15.40 -164.81 113.62
CA ALA A 46 14.55 -163.72 114.13
C ALA A 46 15.35 -162.41 113.85
N ILE A 47 14.80 -161.24 113.50
CA ILE A 47 13.95 -160.32 114.29
C ILE A 47 14.64 -159.66 115.53
N SER A 48 15.82 -160.10 116.00
CA SER A 48 16.26 -159.81 117.38
C SER A 48 17.50 -158.90 117.61
N GLY A 49 17.99 -158.16 116.61
CA GLY A 49 19.05 -157.12 116.74
C GLY A 49 20.33 -157.42 115.94
N LEU A 50 21.21 -156.46 115.58
CA LEU A 50 21.26 -154.97 115.61
C LEU A 50 22.08 -154.53 114.35
N GLU A 51 22.30 -153.29 113.91
CA GLU A 51 21.99 -151.92 114.39
C GLU A 51 21.93 -150.94 113.16
N VAL A 52 21.91 -149.60 113.32
CA VAL A 52 21.68 -148.62 112.21
C VAL A 52 22.60 -147.38 112.24
N SER A 53 23.93 -147.56 112.38
CA SER A 53 24.88 -146.42 112.50
C SER A 53 25.61 -145.89 111.24
N PRO A 54 25.88 -146.63 110.14
CA PRO A 54 26.85 -146.15 109.13
C PRO A 54 26.30 -145.20 108.04
N PHE A 55 24.99 -145.00 107.90
CA PHE A 55 24.39 -144.23 106.79
C PHE A 55 24.06 -142.75 107.10
N SER A 56 24.30 -142.29 108.33
CA SER A 56 23.93 -140.94 108.78
C SER A 56 24.57 -139.76 108.00
N PRO A 57 25.88 -139.75 107.67
CA PRO A 57 26.51 -138.55 107.08
C PRO A 57 26.04 -138.23 105.65
N THR A 58 25.71 -139.24 104.85
CA THR A 58 25.32 -139.06 103.43
C THR A 58 23.96 -138.36 103.28
N ILE A 59 23.04 -138.58 104.23
CA ILE A 59 21.71 -137.94 104.25
C ILE A 59 21.84 -136.43 104.51
N ALA A 60 22.72 -136.04 105.44
CA ALA A 60 22.95 -134.63 105.76
C ALA A 60 23.53 -133.83 104.57
N GLU A 61 24.43 -134.43 103.78
CA GLU A 61 25.01 -133.78 102.60
C GLU A 61 23.97 -133.50 101.50
N LEU A 62 23.02 -134.43 101.28
CA LEU A 62 21.93 -134.25 100.33
C LEU A 62 20.93 -133.17 100.78
N GLN A 63 20.61 -133.09 102.08
CA GLN A 63 19.76 -132.03 102.63
C GLN A 63 20.41 -130.65 102.49
N ALA A 64 21.72 -130.55 102.70
CA ALA A 64 22.48 -129.30 102.49
C ALA A 64 22.45 -128.85 101.02
N LYS A 65 22.68 -129.78 100.08
CA LYS A 65 22.59 -129.52 98.63
C LYS A 65 21.19 -129.10 98.18
N GLY A 66 20.14 -129.76 98.70
CA GLY A 66 18.74 -129.39 98.43
C GLY A 66 18.40 -127.97 98.92
N SER A 67 18.88 -127.60 100.11
CA SER A 67 18.69 -126.26 100.68
C SER A 67 19.41 -125.19 99.84
N ALA A 68 20.67 -125.43 99.47
CA ALA A 68 21.43 -124.52 98.62
C ALA A 68 20.78 -124.31 97.24
N LEU A 69 20.27 -125.38 96.61
CA LEU A 69 19.57 -125.28 95.33
C LEU A 69 18.28 -124.45 95.45
N SER A 70 17.49 -124.68 96.51
CA SER A 70 16.27 -123.90 96.79
C SER A 70 16.58 -122.41 97.00
N GLN A 71 17.67 -122.10 97.70
CA GLN A 71 18.16 -120.72 97.89
C GLN A 71 18.57 -120.06 96.56
N THR A 72 19.32 -120.75 95.69
CA THR A 72 19.66 -120.22 94.36
C THR A 72 18.44 -119.99 93.46
N PHE A 73 17.40 -120.82 93.57
CA PHE A 73 16.15 -120.62 92.84
C PHE A 73 15.40 -119.37 93.31
N ALA A 74 15.33 -119.15 94.62
CA ALA A 74 14.74 -117.94 95.21
C ALA A 74 15.52 -116.66 94.80
N GLU A 75 16.85 -116.71 94.76
CA GLU A 75 17.68 -115.59 94.28
C GLU A 75 17.46 -115.29 92.79
N LEU A 76 17.37 -116.33 91.95
CA LEU A 76 17.06 -116.17 90.52
C LEU A 76 15.66 -115.59 90.30
N GLN A 77 14.66 -116.05 91.06
CA GLN A 77 13.30 -115.52 91.00
C GLN A 77 13.27 -114.04 91.42
N ALA A 78 13.93 -113.69 92.53
CA ALA A 78 14.06 -112.30 92.99
C ALA A 78 14.76 -111.41 91.96
N ARG A 79 15.86 -111.88 91.34
CA ARG A 79 16.52 -111.18 90.23
C ARG A 79 15.57 -110.96 89.05
N GLY A 80 14.81 -111.98 88.65
CA GLY A 80 13.77 -111.87 87.61
C GLY A 80 12.72 -110.80 87.94
N SER A 81 12.22 -110.77 89.18
CA SER A 81 11.29 -109.75 89.68
C SER A 81 11.89 -108.34 89.66
N THR A 82 13.19 -108.16 89.91
CA THR A 82 13.86 -106.84 89.82
C THR A 82 14.19 -106.39 88.38
N LEU A 83 14.45 -107.33 87.47
CA LEU A 83 14.78 -107.02 86.07
C LEU A 83 13.54 -106.62 85.26
N SER A 84 12.39 -107.24 85.52
CA SER A 84 11.12 -106.95 84.82
C SER A 84 10.74 -105.45 84.80
N PRO A 85 10.68 -104.71 85.93
CA PRO A 85 10.37 -103.28 85.91
C PRO A 85 11.45 -102.45 85.19
N THR A 86 12.72 -102.86 85.27
CA THR A 86 13.84 -102.18 84.58
C THR A 86 13.70 -102.28 83.06
N ILE A 87 13.28 -103.45 82.55
CA ILE A 87 13.01 -103.67 81.12
C ILE A 87 11.82 -102.81 80.67
N ALA A 88 10.74 -102.76 81.46
CA ALA A 88 9.57 -101.93 81.17
C ALA A 88 9.92 -100.42 81.13
N GLU A 89 10.76 -99.94 82.05
CA GLU A 89 11.22 -98.54 82.06
C GLU A 89 12.07 -98.20 80.83
N LEU A 90 12.98 -99.09 80.41
CA LEU A 90 13.78 -98.92 79.20
C LEU A 90 12.93 -98.93 77.92
N GLN A 91 11.90 -99.78 77.85
CA GLN A 91 10.94 -99.77 76.74
C GLN A 91 10.16 -98.45 76.68
N ALA A 92 9.64 -97.97 77.81
CA ALA A 92 8.93 -96.69 77.90
C ALA A 92 9.82 -95.50 77.47
N LYS A 93 11.09 -95.48 77.91
CA LYS A 93 12.09 -94.49 77.49
C LYS A 93 12.39 -94.56 75.98
N GLY A 94 12.48 -95.77 75.42
CA GLY A 94 12.66 -95.97 73.97
C GLY A 94 11.49 -95.46 73.13
N SER A 95 10.25 -95.72 73.55
CA SER A 95 9.04 -95.19 72.92
C SER A 95 8.96 -93.67 73.01
N ALA A 96 9.25 -93.08 74.18
CA ALA A 96 9.26 -91.63 74.36
C ALA A 96 10.31 -90.95 73.45
N LEU A 97 11.53 -91.51 73.36
CA LEU A 97 12.57 -90.98 72.49
C LEU A 97 12.16 -91.04 71.01
N SER A 98 11.55 -92.15 70.58
CA SER A 98 11.05 -92.31 69.21
C SER A 98 9.96 -91.29 68.87
N GLN A 99 9.06 -90.99 69.81
CA GLN A 99 8.06 -89.94 69.65
C GLN A 99 8.71 -88.55 69.52
N THR A 100 9.67 -88.19 70.38
CA THR A 100 10.36 -86.89 70.27
C THR A 100 11.12 -86.72 68.96
N PHE A 101 11.68 -87.80 68.41
CA PHE A 101 12.34 -87.76 67.10
C PHE A 101 11.33 -87.50 65.97
N ALA A 102 10.16 -88.15 65.99
CA ALA A 102 9.10 -87.91 65.03
C ALA A 102 8.55 -86.47 65.10
N GLU A 103 8.37 -85.92 66.31
CA GLU A 103 7.94 -84.53 66.52
C GLU A 103 8.98 -83.52 66.01
N LEU A 104 10.28 -83.76 66.24
CA LEU A 104 11.37 -82.95 65.70
C LEU A 104 11.43 -83.01 64.16
N GLN A 105 11.25 -84.20 63.58
CA GLN A 105 11.20 -84.37 62.11
C GLN A 105 10.00 -83.63 61.50
N ALA A 106 8.83 -83.70 62.13
CA ALA A 106 7.63 -82.96 61.70
C ALA A 106 7.82 -81.44 61.80
N ARG A 107 8.50 -80.94 62.85
CA ARG A 107 8.90 -79.53 62.96
C ARG A 107 9.91 -79.12 61.88
N GLY A 108 10.89 -79.96 61.56
CA GLY A 108 11.81 -79.73 60.45
C GLY A 108 11.09 -79.61 59.10
N SER A 109 10.17 -80.54 58.82
CA SER A 109 9.36 -80.56 57.59
C SER A 109 8.41 -79.37 57.46
N THR A 110 7.94 -78.79 58.56
CA THR A 110 7.09 -77.58 58.54
C THR A 110 7.89 -76.27 58.49
N LEU A 111 9.09 -76.21 59.06
CA LEU A 111 9.96 -75.03 58.96
C LEU A 111 10.60 -74.85 57.58
N SER A 112 10.94 -75.95 56.90
CA SER A 112 11.57 -75.93 55.56
C SER A 112 10.79 -75.09 54.51
N PRO A 113 9.48 -75.29 54.27
CA PRO A 113 8.72 -74.46 53.33
C PRO A 113 8.61 -72.99 53.77
N THR A 114 8.53 -72.70 55.08
CA THR A 114 8.51 -71.32 55.60
C THR A 114 9.82 -70.58 55.31
N ILE A 115 10.97 -71.26 55.45
CA ILE A 115 12.28 -70.71 55.10
C ILE A 115 12.36 -70.42 53.59
N ALA A 116 11.89 -71.34 52.75
CA ALA A 116 11.85 -71.16 51.30
C ALA A 116 10.94 -69.98 50.88
N GLU A 117 9.77 -69.82 51.52
CA GLU A 117 8.86 -68.70 51.25
C GLU A 117 9.48 -67.34 51.64
N LEU A 118 10.18 -67.27 52.78
CA LEU A 118 10.90 -66.07 53.20
C LEU A 118 12.05 -65.71 52.27
N GLN A 119 12.80 -66.70 51.78
CA GLN A 119 13.86 -66.51 50.77
C GLN A 119 13.30 -66.00 49.44
N ALA A 120 12.17 -66.54 48.98
CA ALA A 120 11.48 -66.06 47.78
C ALA A 120 11.00 -64.61 47.93
N LYS A 121 10.38 -64.27 49.08
CA LYS A 121 9.96 -62.89 49.40
C LYS A 121 11.13 -61.91 49.46
N GLY A 122 12.25 -62.29 50.07
CA GLY A 122 13.47 -61.49 50.10
C GLY A 122 14.07 -61.23 48.71
N SER A 123 14.01 -62.23 47.83
CA SER A 123 14.46 -62.12 46.43
C SER A 123 13.57 -61.17 45.62
N ALA A 124 12.25 -61.28 45.75
CA ALA A 124 11.30 -60.39 45.09
C ALA A 124 11.40 -58.92 45.58
N LEU A 125 11.62 -58.72 46.88
CA LEU A 125 11.85 -57.38 47.44
C LEU A 125 13.16 -56.77 46.91
N SER A 126 14.21 -57.58 46.73
CA SER A 126 15.49 -57.13 46.16
C SER A 126 15.35 -56.72 44.69
N GLN A 127 14.58 -57.47 43.89
CA GLN A 127 14.28 -57.10 42.50
C GLN A 127 13.49 -55.79 42.40
N THR A 128 12.40 -55.65 43.18
CA THR A 128 11.59 -54.42 43.16
C THR A 128 12.37 -53.18 43.62
N PHE A 129 13.30 -53.32 44.58
CA PHE A 129 14.22 -52.23 44.94
C PHE A 129 15.16 -51.84 43.78
N ALA A 130 15.73 -52.83 43.07
CA ALA A 130 16.59 -52.57 41.91
C ALA A 130 15.83 -51.89 40.76
N GLU A 131 14.59 -52.31 40.48
CA GLU A 131 13.72 -51.68 39.48
C GLU A 131 13.38 -50.22 39.84
N LEU A 132 13.08 -49.94 41.12
CA LEU A 132 12.84 -48.58 41.60
C LEU A 132 14.09 -47.71 41.49
N GLN A 133 15.26 -48.24 41.83
CA GLN A 133 16.54 -47.52 41.68
C GLN A 133 16.86 -47.22 40.20
N ALA A 134 16.60 -48.18 39.30
CA ALA A 134 16.75 -47.97 37.86
C ALA A 134 15.79 -46.88 37.33
N ARG A 135 14.51 -46.90 37.74
CA ARG A 135 13.53 -45.85 37.39
C ARG A 135 13.91 -44.47 37.94
N GLY A 136 14.43 -44.40 39.17
CA GLY A 136 14.96 -43.14 39.72
C GLY A 136 16.13 -42.60 38.90
N SER A 137 17.01 -43.49 38.46
CA SER A 137 18.20 -43.16 37.65
C SER A 137 17.85 -42.69 36.24
N THR A 138 16.73 -43.12 35.65
CA THR A 138 16.25 -42.62 34.34
C THR A 138 15.39 -41.35 34.44
N LEU A 139 14.65 -41.17 35.54
CA LEU A 139 13.87 -39.95 35.78
C LEU A 139 14.75 -38.72 36.05
N SER A 140 15.86 -38.88 36.78
CA SER A 140 16.78 -37.77 37.11
C SER A 140 17.30 -36.99 35.89
N PRO A 141 17.90 -37.60 34.85
CA PRO A 141 18.33 -36.87 33.66
C PRO A 141 17.16 -36.27 32.87
N THR A 142 16.00 -36.92 32.86
CA THR A 142 14.79 -36.40 32.20
C THR A 142 14.31 -35.11 32.85
N ILE A 143 14.34 -35.03 34.19
CA ILE A 143 14.01 -33.82 34.95
C ILE A 143 15.02 -32.70 34.66
N ALA A 144 16.32 -33.02 34.63
CA ALA A 144 17.36 -32.04 34.29
C ALA A 144 17.22 -31.49 32.87
N GLU A 145 16.88 -32.33 31.89
CA GLU A 145 16.64 -31.92 30.50
C GLU A 145 15.41 -30.98 30.39
N LEU A 146 14.32 -31.29 31.11
CA LEU A 146 13.14 -30.43 31.17
C LEU A 146 13.42 -29.08 31.84
N GLN A 147 14.23 -29.05 32.91
CA GLN A 147 14.67 -27.81 33.56
C GLN A 147 15.55 -26.96 32.63
N ALA A 148 16.46 -27.58 31.89
CA ALA A 148 17.28 -26.89 30.89
C ALA A 148 16.43 -26.30 29.75
N LYS A 149 15.47 -27.08 29.22
CA LYS A 149 14.50 -26.63 28.20
C LYS A 149 13.63 -25.46 28.69
N GLY A 150 13.13 -25.52 29.92
CA GLY A 150 12.36 -24.43 30.53
C GLY A 150 13.18 -23.15 30.73
N SER A 151 14.45 -23.29 31.09
CA SER A 151 15.38 -22.16 31.23
C SER A 151 15.69 -21.50 29.88
N ALA A 152 15.97 -22.30 28.85
CA ALA A 152 16.19 -21.81 27.49
C ALA A 152 14.95 -21.11 26.91
N LEU A 153 13.75 -21.65 27.13
CA LEU A 153 12.49 -21.02 26.70
C LEU A 153 12.25 -19.68 27.41
N SER A 154 12.62 -19.58 28.69
CA SER A 154 12.52 -18.33 29.44
C SER A 154 13.47 -17.25 28.91
N GLN A 155 14.70 -17.62 28.50
CA GLN A 155 15.63 -16.71 27.82
C GLN A 155 15.09 -16.23 26.47
N THR A 156 14.59 -17.13 25.61
CA THR A 156 14.06 -16.72 24.29
C THR A 156 12.83 -15.82 24.41
N PHE A 157 11.98 -16.02 25.42
CA PHE A 157 10.87 -15.11 25.72
C PHE A 157 11.36 -13.71 26.13
N ALA A 158 12.38 -13.61 27.00
CA ALA A 158 12.98 -12.35 27.41
C ALA A 158 13.64 -11.61 26.22
N GLU A 159 14.35 -12.32 25.34
CA GLU A 159 14.93 -11.75 24.12
C GLU A 159 13.86 -11.21 23.16
N LEU A 160 12.76 -11.95 22.97
CA LEU A 160 11.62 -11.51 22.16
C LEU A 160 10.94 -10.27 22.75
N GLN A 161 10.76 -10.22 24.07
CA GLN A 161 10.21 -9.06 24.76
C GLN A 161 11.11 -7.82 24.63
N ALA A 162 12.43 -8.00 24.75
CA ALA A 162 13.41 -6.94 24.53
C ALA A 162 13.37 -6.42 23.08
N ARG A 163 13.35 -7.33 22.08
CA ARG A 163 13.21 -6.95 20.66
C ARG A 163 11.92 -6.17 20.40
N GLY A 164 10.78 -6.64 20.92
CA GLY A 164 9.50 -5.92 20.81
C GLY A 164 9.57 -4.52 21.41
N SER A 165 10.23 -4.38 22.56
CA SER A 165 10.45 -3.10 23.24
C SER A 165 11.33 -2.14 22.42
N THR A 166 12.31 -2.64 21.66
CA THR A 166 13.13 -1.81 20.75
C THR A 166 12.45 -1.44 19.43
N LEU A 167 11.55 -2.29 18.92
CA LEU A 167 10.82 -2.02 17.67
C LEU A 167 9.73 -0.96 17.86
N SER A 168 9.05 -0.94 19.02
CA SER A 168 7.97 0.01 19.32
C SER A 168 8.36 1.50 19.13
N PRO A 169 9.46 2.05 19.71
CA PRO A 169 9.85 3.44 19.47
C PRO A 169 10.29 3.68 18.02
N THR A 170 10.89 2.69 17.35
CA THR A 170 11.29 2.80 15.95
C THR A 170 10.07 2.98 15.02
N ILE A 171 8.98 2.25 15.30
CA ILE A 171 7.71 2.38 14.58
C ILE A 171 7.09 3.77 14.83
N ALA A 172 7.11 4.25 16.07
CA ALA A 172 6.60 5.58 16.41
C ALA A 172 7.40 6.71 15.72
N GLU A 173 8.72 6.59 15.64
CA GLU A 173 9.58 7.55 14.94
C GLU A 173 9.31 7.57 13.42
N LEU A 174 9.12 6.39 12.81
CA LEU A 174 8.74 6.27 11.40
C LEU A 174 7.36 6.86 11.11
N GLN A 175 6.38 6.65 12.00
CA GLN A 175 5.05 7.27 11.91
C GLN A 175 5.15 8.81 11.98
N ALA A 176 5.91 9.35 12.95
CA ALA A 176 6.12 10.80 13.09
C ALA A 176 6.79 11.41 11.84
N LYS A 177 7.82 10.74 11.29
CA LYS A 177 8.47 11.13 10.02
C LYS A 177 7.49 11.11 8.84
N GLY A 178 6.62 10.11 8.76
CA GLY A 178 5.57 10.02 7.75
C GLY A 178 4.55 11.17 7.84
N SER A 179 4.10 11.51 9.05
CA SER A 179 3.20 12.65 9.28
C SER A 179 3.85 13.99 8.90
N ALA A 180 5.11 14.21 9.28
CA ALA A 180 5.85 15.42 8.93
C ALA A 180 6.03 15.56 7.40
N LEU A 181 6.38 14.47 6.70
CA LEU A 181 6.49 14.47 5.25
C LEU A 181 5.14 14.81 4.58
N SER A 182 4.04 14.25 5.08
CA SER A 182 2.68 14.54 4.58
C SER A 182 2.30 16.02 4.76
N GLN A 183 2.67 16.64 5.89
CA GLN A 183 2.49 18.09 6.08
C GLN A 183 3.30 18.91 5.07
N THR A 184 4.59 18.59 4.87
CA THR A 184 5.41 19.34 3.89
C THR A 184 4.87 19.21 2.45
N PHE A 185 4.27 18.06 2.09
CA PHE A 185 3.63 17.89 0.79
C PHE A 185 2.36 18.76 0.66
N ALA A 186 1.52 18.83 1.70
CA ALA A 186 0.35 19.70 1.71
C ALA A 186 0.73 21.20 1.64
N GLU A 187 1.79 21.62 2.33
CA GLU A 187 2.33 22.98 2.26
C GLU A 187 2.84 23.32 0.85
N LEU A 188 3.58 22.41 0.21
CA LEU A 188 4.04 22.57 -1.17
C LEU A 188 2.87 22.65 -2.16
N GLN A 189 1.83 21.84 -1.97
CA GLN A 189 0.63 21.89 -2.80
C GLN A 189 -0.10 23.22 -2.64
N ALA A 190 -0.27 23.73 -1.41
CA ALA A 190 -0.87 25.03 -1.14
C ALA A 190 -0.04 26.20 -1.73
N ARG A 191 1.30 26.12 -1.70
CA ARG A 191 2.19 27.06 -2.40
C ARG A 191 2.03 27.00 -3.93
N GLY A 192 1.86 25.80 -4.49
CA GLY A 192 1.55 25.64 -5.91
C GLY A 192 0.23 26.30 -6.30
N SER A 193 -0.84 26.06 -5.53
CA SER A 193 -2.16 26.66 -5.75
C SER A 193 -2.19 28.18 -5.59
N THR A 194 -1.31 28.77 -4.79
CA THR A 194 -1.22 30.23 -4.61
C THR A 194 -0.32 30.91 -5.66
N LEU A 195 0.73 30.24 -6.15
CA LEU A 195 1.57 30.76 -7.24
C LEU A 195 0.89 30.67 -8.61
N SER A 196 0.05 29.67 -8.83
CA SER A 196 -0.65 29.47 -10.12
C SER A 196 -1.46 30.68 -10.61
N PRO A 197 -2.33 31.34 -9.81
CA PRO A 197 -3.01 32.56 -10.24
C PRO A 197 -2.05 33.74 -10.46
N THR A 198 -1.00 33.89 -9.64
CA THR A 198 0.00 34.95 -9.82
C THR A 198 0.77 34.81 -11.14
N ILE A 199 1.09 33.58 -11.56
CA ILE A 199 1.70 33.30 -12.86
C ILE A 199 0.71 33.64 -13.99
N ALA A 200 -0.56 33.29 -13.86
CA ALA A 200 -1.59 33.63 -14.84
C ALA A 200 -1.81 35.15 -14.97
N GLU A 201 -1.81 35.90 -13.85
CA GLU A 201 -1.88 37.37 -13.84
C GLU A 201 -0.66 38.01 -14.51
N LEU A 202 0.56 37.50 -14.25
CA LEU A 202 1.78 37.97 -14.91
C LEU A 202 1.76 37.68 -16.42
N GLN A 203 1.29 36.51 -16.83
CA GLN A 203 1.11 36.14 -18.25
C GLN A 203 0.03 37.00 -18.94
N ALA A 204 -1.03 37.36 -18.23
CA ALA A 204 -2.09 38.24 -18.72
C ALA A 204 -1.74 39.74 -18.68
N SER A 205 -0.57 40.11 -18.15
CA SER A 205 -0.18 41.52 -18.05
C SER A 205 0.07 42.14 -19.43
N PRO A 206 -0.32 43.41 -19.67
CA PRO A 206 -0.14 44.05 -20.98
C PRO A 206 1.30 44.07 -21.48
N GLY A 207 2.28 44.22 -20.57
CA GLY A 207 3.70 44.18 -20.91
C GLY A 207 4.16 42.82 -21.42
N MET A 208 3.73 41.72 -20.80
CA MET A 208 4.07 40.38 -21.26
C MET A 208 3.35 40.03 -22.57
N ALA A 209 2.11 40.47 -22.75
CA ALA A 209 1.40 40.33 -24.02
C ALA A 209 2.13 41.03 -25.18
N LEU A 210 2.65 42.25 -24.95
CA LEU A 210 3.47 42.97 -25.93
C LEU A 210 4.80 42.25 -26.23
N ILE A 211 5.52 41.75 -25.21
CA ILE A 211 6.78 41.02 -25.41
C ILE A 211 6.56 39.70 -26.16
N ALA A 212 5.52 38.94 -25.82
CA ALA A 212 5.18 37.69 -26.50
C ALA A 212 4.87 37.95 -27.97
N ARG A 213 3.99 38.93 -28.24
CA ARG A 213 3.63 39.38 -29.60
C ARG A 213 4.84 39.85 -30.40
N ALA A 214 5.72 40.65 -29.79
CA ALA A 214 6.94 41.14 -30.43
C ALA A 214 7.92 40.02 -30.78
N THR A 215 8.13 39.08 -29.86
CA THR A 215 8.97 37.89 -30.08
C THR A 215 8.41 37.05 -31.23
N GLN A 216 7.07 36.93 -31.30
CA GLN A 216 6.38 36.16 -32.32
C GLN A 216 6.61 36.76 -33.72
N TRP A 217 6.28 38.04 -33.97
CA TRP A 217 6.50 38.62 -35.31
C TRP A 217 7.99 38.66 -35.68
N ALA A 218 8.88 38.98 -34.72
CA ALA A 218 10.32 39.00 -34.96
C ALA A 218 10.85 37.62 -35.40
N SER A 219 10.38 36.54 -34.78
CA SER A 219 10.78 35.17 -35.13
C SER A 219 10.35 34.77 -36.56
N GLN A 220 9.13 35.15 -36.98
CA GLN A 220 8.63 34.84 -38.32
C GLN A 220 9.46 35.54 -39.40
N LEU A 221 9.76 36.84 -39.18
CA LEU A 221 10.52 37.66 -40.11
C LEU A 221 12.00 37.25 -40.18
N ALA A 222 12.58 36.76 -39.08
CA ALA A 222 13.92 36.18 -39.07
C ALA A 222 13.97 34.82 -39.78
N SER A 223 12.97 33.96 -39.60
CA SER A 223 12.96 32.59 -40.16
C SER A 223 12.95 32.52 -41.69
N THR A 224 12.50 33.59 -42.36
CA THR A 224 12.35 33.66 -43.82
C THR A 224 13.41 34.50 -44.54
N GLY A 225 14.36 35.09 -43.79
CA GLY A 225 15.58 35.68 -44.34
C GLY A 225 15.43 36.97 -45.17
N THR A 226 14.23 37.38 -45.58
CA THR A 226 14.01 38.67 -46.26
C THR A 226 12.64 39.29 -45.96
N LEU A 227 12.62 40.19 -44.98
CA LEU A 227 11.53 41.11 -44.70
C LEU A 227 11.10 41.91 -45.95
N ALA A 228 12.08 42.28 -46.79
CA ALA A 228 11.89 43.01 -48.04
C ALA A 228 11.12 42.25 -49.15
N VAL A 229 10.94 40.94 -49.04
CA VAL A 229 10.12 40.15 -49.99
C VAL A 229 8.63 40.22 -49.65
N HIS A 230 8.30 40.51 -48.40
CA HIS A 230 6.94 40.58 -47.89
C HIS A 230 6.47 42.04 -47.65
N MET A 231 7.32 43.01 -47.99
CA MET A 231 7.04 44.44 -48.00
C MET A 231 7.08 44.96 -49.44
N PRO A 232 6.08 45.73 -49.90
CA PRO A 232 6.02 46.24 -51.27
C PRO A 232 7.21 47.09 -51.73
N THR A 233 7.43 47.03 -53.04
CA THR A 233 8.36 47.88 -53.78
C THR A 233 7.98 49.37 -53.62
N GLY A 234 8.79 50.10 -52.85
CA GLY A 234 8.54 51.50 -52.49
C GLY A 234 8.47 51.76 -50.98
N THR A 235 8.50 50.73 -50.14
CA THR A 235 8.80 50.89 -48.71
C THR A 235 10.23 51.42 -48.55
N PRO A 236 10.50 52.49 -47.77
CA PRO A 236 11.86 53.01 -47.61
C PRO A 236 12.79 51.97 -46.98
N ASN A 237 13.98 51.73 -47.57
CA ASN A 237 14.95 50.77 -47.04
C ASN A 237 15.30 51.04 -45.56
N LYS A 238 15.36 52.31 -45.14
CA LYS A 238 15.57 52.71 -43.75
C LYS A 238 14.49 52.16 -42.80
N GLU A 239 13.22 52.18 -43.20
CA GLU A 239 12.12 51.61 -42.39
C GLU A 239 12.27 50.08 -42.27
N ILE A 240 12.63 49.41 -43.37
CA ILE A 240 12.89 47.96 -43.37
C ILE A 240 14.07 47.61 -42.46
N GLU A 241 15.17 48.36 -42.52
CA GLU A 241 16.34 48.20 -41.66
C GLU A 241 16.02 48.41 -40.18
N LEU A 242 15.17 49.39 -39.84
CA LEU A 242 14.73 49.63 -38.46
C LEU A 242 13.90 48.46 -37.93
N ILE A 243 12.95 47.93 -38.71
CA ILE A 243 12.15 46.75 -38.32
C ILE A 243 13.05 45.52 -38.18
N GLN A 244 14.01 45.29 -39.07
CA GLN A 244 14.98 44.19 -38.97
C GLN A 244 15.88 44.32 -37.72
N ARG A 245 16.34 45.53 -37.41
CA ARG A 245 17.15 45.80 -36.20
C ARG A 245 16.34 45.58 -34.93
N ALA A 246 15.09 46.03 -34.90
CA ALA A 246 14.18 45.80 -33.80
C ALA A 246 13.87 44.30 -33.62
N ALA A 247 13.59 43.56 -34.70
CA ALA A 247 13.42 42.10 -34.66
C ALA A 247 14.64 41.41 -34.04
N THR A 248 15.85 41.77 -34.50
CA THR A 248 17.11 41.23 -33.97
C THR A 248 17.28 41.55 -32.47
N GLY A 249 16.97 42.78 -32.07
CA GLY A 249 17.00 43.22 -30.67
C GLY A 249 16.02 42.44 -29.79
N VAL A 250 14.75 42.35 -30.21
CA VAL A 250 13.71 41.58 -29.51
C VAL A 250 14.11 40.11 -29.38
N LEU A 251 14.62 39.47 -30.44
CA LEU A 251 15.06 38.09 -30.37
C LEU A 251 16.25 37.90 -29.41
N SER A 252 17.21 38.81 -29.41
CA SER A 252 18.34 38.77 -28.46
C SER A 252 17.91 38.92 -26.99
N LEU A 253 16.96 39.82 -26.71
CA LEU A 253 16.34 39.96 -25.39
C LEU A 253 15.52 38.73 -25.02
N SER A 254 14.78 38.16 -25.98
CA SER A 254 13.98 36.94 -25.77
C SER A 254 14.82 35.71 -25.46
N ALA A 255 16.08 35.65 -25.95
CA ALA A 255 17.02 34.57 -25.63
C ALA A 255 17.51 34.66 -24.17
N GLU A 256 17.75 35.86 -23.65
CA GLU A 256 18.12 36.07 -22.25
C GLU A 256 16.92 35.87 -21.30
N VAL A 257 15.74 36.38 -21.68
CA VAL A 257 14.46 36.13 -20.99
C VAL A 257 14.07 34.65 -21.08
N GLY A 258 14.47 33.93 -22.14
CA GLY A 258 14.12 32.53 -22.43
C GLY A 258 14.66 31.51 -21.43
N ARG A 259 15.54 31.91 -20.50
CA ARG A 259 15.86 31.15 -19.28
C ARG A 259 14.65 31.02 -18.33
N LEU A 260 13.63 31.87 -18.50
CA LEU A 260 12.30 31.81 -17.89
C LEU A 260 11.28 31.55 -19.02
N ARG A 261 11.10 30.29 -19.41
CA ARG A 261 10.22 29.90 -20.54
C ARG A 261 8.78 30.42 -20.36
N LEU A 262 8.39 31.44 -21.11
CA LEU A 262 7.03 31.53 -21.66
C LEU A 262 7.02 30.79 -22.99
N SER A 263 6.56 29.54 -22.97
CA SER A 263 6.16 28.85 -24.18
C SER A 263 4.95 29.56 -24.78
N ALA A 264 5.07 30.07 -26.01
CA ALA A 264 3.90 30.30 -26.84
C ALA A 264 3.18 28.94 -26.98
N LEU A 265 1.99 28.85 -26.38
CA LEU A 265 1.23 27.60 -26.29
C LEU A 265 0.63 27.27 -27.66
N GLY A 266 0.93 26.06 -28.14
CA GLY A 266 0.24 25.41 -29.26
C GLY A 266 0.42 26.07 -30.63
N ALA A 267 1.63 25.99 -31.18
CA ALA A 267 1.81 26.09 -32.63
C ALA A 267 1.47 24.75 -33.29
N GLU A 268 0.20 24.52 -33.64
CA GLU A 268 -0.13 23.58 -34.71
C GLU A 268 0.36 24.18 -36.03
N THR A 269 1.02 23.41 -36.89
CA THR A 269 1.52 23.96 -38.17
C THR A 269 0.37 24.40 -39.06
N LEU A 270 0.15 25.73 -39.15
CA LEU A 270 -0.76 26.35 -40.11
C LEU A 270 -0.57 25.78 -41.52
N SER A 271 -1.69 25.65 -42.23
CA SER A 271 -1.72 25.16 -43.62
C SER A 271 -0.75 25.97 -44.51
N ALA A 272 -0.20 25.32 -45.53
CA ALA A 272 0.79 25.94 -46.41
C ALA A 272 0.31 27.25 -47.07
N GLY A 273 -1.00 27.38 -47.31
CA GLY A 273 -1.62 28.60 -47.85
C GLY A 273 -1.61 29.80 -46.91
N LEU A 274 -1.58 29.59 -45.59
CA LEU A 274 -1.55 30.67 -44.59
C LEU A 274 -0.15 31.18 -44.26
N GLN A 275 0.91 30.55 -44.76
CA GLN A 275 2.30 30.94 -44.46
C GLN A 275 2.62 32.34 -44.98
N THR A 276 2.25 32.66 -46.22
CA THR A 276 2.42 34.00 -46.80
C THR A 276 1.59 35.05 -46.05
N THR A 277 0.35 34.72 -45.71
CA THR A 277 -0.56 35.58 -44.92
C THR A 277 0.02 35.88 -43.54
N ARG A 278 0.58 34.88 -42.86
CA ARG A 278 1.27 35.01 -41.57
C ARG A 278 2.45 35.98 -41.67
N LEU A 279 3.26 35.87 -42.72
CA LEU A 279 4.43 36.72 -42.93
C LEU A 279 4.04 38.18 -43.22
N LYS A 280 3.01 38.41 -44.05
CA LYS A 280 2.45 39.75 -44.28
C LYS A 280 1.88 40.37 -43.00
N LEU A 281 1.13 39.60 -42.19
CA LEU A 281 0.65 40.05 -40.88
C LEU A 281 1.80 40.32 -39.90
N SER A 282 2.88 39.51 -39.94
CA SER A 282 4.08 39.73 -39.12
C SER A 282 4.80 41.02 -39.51
N ALA A 283 4.85 41.33 -40.81
CA ALA A 283 5.43 42.56 -41.32
C ALA A 283 4.58 43.79 -40.94
N LEU A 284 3.25 43.69 -41.02
CA LEU A 284 2.33 44.71 -40.51
C LEU A 284 2.46 44.92 -38.99
N ALA A 285 2.61 43.84 -38.22
CA ALA A 285 2.82 43.90 -36.77
C ALA A 285 4.15 44.60 -36.43
N GLY A 286 5.26 44.17 -37.05
CA GLY A 286 6.56 44.79 -36.86
C GLY A 286 6.62 46.26 -37.27
N ALA A 287 6.00 46.63 -38.39
CA ALA A 287 5.89 48.04 -38.80
C ALA A 287 5.06 48.86 -37.80
N GLY A 288 3.91 48.35 -37.36
CA GLY A 288 3.04 49.01 -36.38
C GLY A 288 3.65 49.16 -34.98
N ASP A 289 4.52 48.23 -34.60
CA ASP A 289 5.21 48.22 -33.30
C ASP A 289 6.48 49.08 -33.27
N VAL A 290 7.23 49.12 -34.38
CA VAL A 290 8.54 49.80 -34.45
C VAL A 290 8.41 51.24 -34.93
N LEU A 291 7.49 51.50 -35.87
CA LEU A 291 7.33 52.79 -36.56
C LEU A 291 5.94 53.42 -36.35
N GLY A 292 5.03 52.69 -35.69
CA GLY A 292 3.64 53.11 -35.49
C GLY A 292 2.77 52.91 -36.73
N PHE A 293 1.45 52.80 -36.53
CA PHE A 293 0.51 52.60 -37.64
C PHE A 293 0.32 53.81 -38.58
N ALA A 294 0.97 54.94 -38.32
CA ALA A 294 1.02 56.10 -39.21
C ALA A 294 2.13 56.00 -40.28
N ALA A 295 3.15 55.16 -40.06
CA ALA A 295 4.29 55.02 -40.96
C ALA A 295 3.90 54.44 -42.33
N ARG A 296 4.73 54.73 -43.35
CA ARG A 296 4.46 54.30 -44.73
C ARG A 296 4.49 52.77 -44.85
N SER A 297 5.49 52.12 -44.26
CA SER A 297 5.56 50.65 -44.10
C SER A 297 4.26 50.08 -43.52
N SER A 298 3.75 50.60 -42.40
CA SER A 298 2.52 50.11 -41.76
C SER A 298 1.29 50.20 -42.68
N PHE A 299 1.15 51.31 -43.40
CA PHE A 299 0.07 51.48 -44.38
C PHE A 299 0.21 50.49 -45.55
N THR A 300 1.42 50.34 -46.07
CA THR A 300 1.71 49.55 -47.27
C THR A 300 1.72 48.03 -46.97
N ALA A 301 2.06 47.61 -45.74
CA ALA A 301 1.85 46.23 -45.27
C ALA A 301 0.36 45.88 -45.09
N TYR A 302 -0.48 46.85 -44.73
CA TYR A 302 -1.94 46.67 -44.71
C TYR A 302 -2.50 46.52 -46.14
N GLU A 303 -2.00 47.30 -47.10
CA GLU A 303 -2.39 47.17 -48.51
C GLU A 303 -1.99 45.80 -49.11
N GLU A 304 -0.93 45.14 -48.64
CA GLU A 304 -0.63 43.76 -49.06
C GLU A 304 -1.61 42.70 -48.56
N LEU A 305 -2.34 42.98 -47.48
CA LEU A 305 -3.32 42.05 -46.92
C LEU A 305 -4.71 42.25 -47.51
N PHE A 306 -5.09 43.50 -47.79
CA PHE A 306 -6.45 43.86 -48.21
C PHE A 306 -6.54 44.44 -49.63
N GLY A 307 -5.42 44.84 -50.24
CA GLY A 307 -5.40 45.55 -51.51
C GLY A 307 -6.23 46.83 -51.42
N ASN A 308 -7.18 46.98 -52.34
CA ASN A 308 -8.15 48.08 -52.34
C ASN A 308 -9.40 47.79 -51.48
N TRP A 309 -9.48 46.62 -50.83
CA TRP A 309 -10.66 46.22 -50.08
C TRP A 309 -10.88 47.06 -48.83
N HIS A 310 -12.13 47.52 -48.68
CA HIS A 310 -12.66 48.02 -47.43
C HIS A 310 -14.10 47.54 -47.32
N THR A 311 -14.50 46.97 -46.18
CA THR A 311 -15.90 46.65 -45.91
C THR A 311 -16.71 47.93 -45.85
N ARG A 312 -17.81 48.02 -46.62
CA ARG A 312 -18.66 49.20 -46.68
C ARG A 312 -20.14 48.84 -46.58
N SER A 313 -20.96 49.76 -46.09
CA SER A 313 -22.41 49.52 -45.90
C SER A 313 -23.25 49.66 -47.17
N ASP A 314 -22.65 50.10 -48.28
CA ASP A 314 -23.26 50.26 -49.60
C ASP A 314 -23.07 49.03 -50.52
N LEU A 315 -22.38 47.98 -50.04
CA LEU A 315 -22.14 46.76 -50.79
C LEU A 315 -23.46 46.07 -51.20
N PRO A 316 -23.55 45.49 -52.43
CA PRO A 316 -24.79 44.92 -52.96
C PRO A 316 -25.44 43.91 -52.02
N ASN A 317 -26.78 43.92 -51.92
CA ASN A 317 -27.51 43.05 -50.99
C ASN A 317 -27.11 41.55 -51.04
N ARG A 318 -26.74 41.04 -52.23
CA ARG A 318 -26.28 39.67 -52.42
C ARG A 318 -24.93 39.37 -51.75
N PHE A 319 -23.99 40.32 -51.65
CA PHE A 319 -22.68 40.14 -50.99
C PHE A 319 -22.81 39.55 -49.58
N TRP A 320 -23.82 40.03 -48.84
CA TRP A 320 -24.07 39.63 -47.46
C TRP A 320 -24.65 38.22 -47.29
N SER A 321 -25.23 37.65 -48.35
CA SER A 321 -25.86 36.32 -48.35
C SER A 321 -25.12 35.27 -49.17
N ASP A 322 -24.32 35.68 -50.16
CA ASP A 322 -23.67 34.83 -51.17
C ASP A 322 -22.15 34.80 -50.91
N PRO A 323 -21.58 33.68 -50.42
CA PRO A 323 -20.15 33.56 -50.18
C PRO A 323 -19.29 33.64 -51.44
N GLU A 324 -19.78 33.15 -52.59
CA GLU A 324 -19.01 33.15 -53.84
C GLU A 324 -18.88 34.56 -54.41
N MET A 325 -19.98 35.33 -54.39
CA MET A 325 -19.96 36.76 -54.73
C MET A 325 -19.00 37.52 -53.80
N ARG A 326 -19.01 37.18 -52.50
CA ARG A 326 -18.13 37.79 -51.50
C ARG A 326 -16.65 37.55 -51.82
N GLN A 327 -16.26 36.28 -52.03
CA GLN A 327 -14.89 35.92 -52.40
C GLN A 327 -14.48 36.55 -53.74
N ARG A 328 -15.40 36.69 -54.70
CA ARG A 328 -15.12 37.35 -55.98
C ARG A 328 -14.72 38.82 -55.78
N HIS A 329 -15.49 39.55 -54.98
CA HIS A 329 -15.17 40.93 -54.63
C HIS A 329 -13.84 41.06 -53.87
N TYR A 330 -13.50 40.10 -52.98
CA TYR A 330 -12.18 40.06 -52.34
C TYR A 330 -11.05 39.85 -53.35
N ARG A 331 -11.20 38.92 -54.31
CA ARG A 331 -10.21 38.67 -55.38
C ARG A 331 -10.07 39.88 -56.31
N GLU A 332 -11.18 40.51 -56.72
CA GLU A 332 -11.20 41.75 -57.52
C GLU A 332 -10.48 42.91 -56.81
N ALA A 333 -10.65 43.02 -55.50
CA ALA A 333 -9.99 44.03 -54.67
C ALA A 333 -8.52 43.71 -54.33
N LYS A 334 -8.01 42.53 -54.71
CA LYS A 334 -6.67 42.00 -54.41
C LYS A 334 -6.40 41.75 -52.90
N VAL A 335 -7.41 41.27 -52.18
CA VAL A 335 -7.22 40.73 -50.82
C VAL A 335 -6.30 39.50 -50.88
N ASP A 336 -5.49 39.30 -49.83
CA ASP A 336 -4.58 38.16 -49.71
C ASP A 336 -5.33 36.81 -49.80
N PRO A 337 -4.93 35.88 -50.70
CA PRO A 337 -5.66 34.63 -50.92
C PRO A 337 -5.86 33.78 -49.66
N GLY A 338 -4.88 33.75 -48.75
CA GLY A 338 -5.00 32.96 -47.52
C GLY A 338 -6.08 33.50 -46.57
N LEU A 339 -6.37 34.81 -46.60
CA LEU A 339 -7.53 35.38 -45.89
C LEU A 339 -8.87 35.07 -46.56
N ILE A 340 -8.89 34.85 -47.89
CA ILE A 340 -10.11 34.51 -48.65
C ILE A 340 -10.48 33.03 -48.44
N GLU A 341 -9.47 32.16 -48.32
CA GLU A 341 -9.61 30.70 -48.30
C GLU A 341 -9.70 30.10 -46.88
N THR A 342 -9.27 30.84 -45.86
CA THR A 342 -9.30 30.37 -44.46
C THR A 342 -10.66 30.55 -43.78
N THR A 343 -10.85 29.79 -42.69
CA THR A 343 -12.01 29.93 -41.80
C THR A 343 -11.79 31.05 -40.78
N SER A 344 -12.85 31.50 -40.11
CA SER A 344 -12.74 32.48 -39.02
C SER A 344 -11.89 31.97 -37.83
N THR A 345 -11.74 30.65 -37.66
CA THR A 345 -10.78 30.03 -36.72
C THR A 345 -9.35 30.25 -37.21
N GLY A 346 -9.04 29.83 -38.44
CA GLY A 346 -7.70 30.01 -39.03
C GLY A 346 -7.28 31.47 -39.17
N ALA A 347 -8.26 32.39 -39.26
CA ALA A 347 -8.05 33.83 -39.21
C ALA A 347 -7.57 34.32 -37.83
N ILE A 348 -8.07 33.74 -36.74
CA ILE A 348 -7.62 34.06 -35.38
C ILE A 348 -6.25 33.41 -35.13
N GLU A 349 -6.06 32.17 -35.56
CA GLU A 349 -4.78 31.46 -35.48
C GLU A 349 -3.67 32.24 -36.20
N VAL A 350 -3.88 32.67 -37.45
CA VAL A 350 -2.87 33.43 -38.21
C VAL A 350 -2.59 34.82 -37.61
N VAL A 351 -3.58 35.46 -36.96
CA VAL A 351 -3.40 36.75 -36.25
C VAL A 351 -2.57 36.59 -34.96
N ILE A 352 -2.72 35.47 -34.24
CA ILE A 352 -1.87 35.15 -33.09
C ILE A 352 -0.47 34.73 -33.56
N GLU A 353 -0.39 33.82 -34.53
CA GLU A 353 0.87 33.23 -34.97
C GLU A 353 1.82 34.20 -35.67
N SER A 354 1.26 35.22 -36.33
CA SER A 354 2.01 36.32 -36.93
C SER A 354 2.54 37.31 -35.91
N GLY A 355 2.07 37.26 -34.66
CA GLY A 355 2.34 38.33 -33.69
C GLY A 355 1.60 39.63 -34.03
N PHE A 356 0.47 39.59 -34.73
CA PHE A 356 -0.39 40.78 -34.85
C PHE A 356 -1.23 41.02 -33.58
N ALA A 357 -1.65 39.95 -32.90
CA ALA A 357 -2.23 39.99 -31.56
C ALA A 357 -1.49 39.03 -30.63
N ALA A 358 -1.55 39.29 -29.32
CA ALA A 358 -1.20 38.26 -28.34
C ALA A 358 -2.33 37.23 -28.24
N GLY A 359 -2.05 36.00 -27.81
CA GLY A 359 -3.08 34.98 -27.66
C GLY A 359 -2.52 33.59 -27.42
N ALA A 360 -3.43 32.61 -27.41
CA ALA A 360 -3.11 31.19 -27.35
C ALA A 360 -3.98 30.40 -28.33
N SER A 361 -3.46 29.29 -28.86
CA SER A 361 -4.23 28.31 -29.62
C SER A 361 -3.99 26.91 -29.06
N GLU A 362 -5.04 26.13 -28.87
CA GLU A 362 -4.94 24.74 -28.41
C GLU A 362 -6.09 23.91 -29.00
N ALA A 363 -5.77 22.87 -29.78
CA ALA A 363 -6.74 21.93 -30.37
C ALA A 363 -7.94 22.62 -31.07
N GLY A 364 -7.66 23.59 -31.96
CA GLY A 364 -8.65 24.38 -32.70
C GLY A 364 -9.43 25.42 -31.88
N ARG A 365 -9.10 25.60 -30.59
CA ARG A 365 -9.60 26.69 -29.74
C ARG A 365 -8.54 27.77 -29.62
N SER A 366 -8.81 28.92 -30.23
CA SER A 366 -7.87 30.03 -30.33
C SER A 366 -8.48 31.27 -29.72
N VAL A 367 -7.71 32.01 -28.93
CA VAL A 367 -8.15 33.25 -28.27
C VAL A 367 -7.11 34.34 -28.51
N ALA A 368 -7.47 35.32 -29.33
CA ALA A 368 -6.69 36.53 -29.52
C ALA A 368 -7.07 37.58 -28.46
N LEU A 369 -6.07 38.33 -27.99
CA LEU A 369 -6.18 39.46 -27.08
C LEU A 369 -5.93 40.74 -27.88
N LEU A 370 -6.96 41.58 -27.95
CA LEU A 370 -6.97 42.85 -28.66
C LEU A 370 -6.96 43.99 -27.65
N ASP A 371 -5.97 44.89 -27.72
CA ASP A 371 -6.01 46.12 -26.93
C ASP A 371 -6.99 47.13 -27.56
N VAL A 372 -7.97 47.55 -26.77
CA VAL A 372 -8.99 48.53 -27.14
C VAL A 372 -8.89 49.72 -26.20
N ALA A 373 -7.94 50.60 -26.50
CA ALA A 373 -7.63 51.82 -25.75
C ALA A 373 -7.29 51.58 -24.27
N GLY A 374 -6.43 50.60 -23.99
CA GLY A 374 -6.01 50.20 -22.64
C GLY A 374 -6.85 49.09 -22.02
N LEU A 375 -7.79 48.50 -22.75
CA LEU A 375 -8.64 47.39 -22.31
C LEU A 375 -8.39 46.15 -23.17
N SER A 376 -7.94 45.06 -22.55
CA SER A 376 -7.78 43.77 -23.23
C SER A 376 -9.14 43.12 -23.52
N VAL A 377 -9.47 42.94 -24.80
CA VAL A 377 -10.70 42.30 -25.28
C VAL A 377 -10.36 40.97 -25.94
N GLN A 378 -11.13 39.91 -25.62
CA GLN A 378 -10.92 38.57 -26.16
C GLN A 378 -11.70 38.34 -27.46
N ILE A 379 -11.09 37.70 -28.45
CA ILE A 379 -11.73 37.21 -29.67
C ILE A 379 -11.45 35.71 -29.81
N ARG A 380 -12.49 34.88 -29.69
CA ARG A 380 -12.39 33.41 -29.60
C ARG A 380 -12.88 32.73 -30.88
N SER A 381 -12.16 31.69 -31.33
CA SER A 381 -12.53 30.89 -32.50
C SER A 381 -13.88 30.18 -32.36
N ALA A 382 -14.31 29.91 -31.12
CA ALA A 382 -15.62 29.32 -30.83
C ALA A 382 -16.81 30.27 -31.09
N ASN A 383 -16.61 31.59 -31.09
CA ASN A 383 -17.67 32.56 -31.37
C ASN A 383 -17.15 33.92 -31.91
N PRO A 384 -16.47 33.91 -33.07
CA PRO A 384 -15.86 35.11 -33.64
C PRO A 384 -16.88 36.22 -33.93
N ARG A 385 -18.13 35.85 -34.23
CA ARG A 385 -19.24 36.78 -34.50
C ARG A 385 -19.57 37.64 -33.27
N ASN A 386 -19.86 37.00 -32.13
CA ASN A 386 -20.25 37.73 -30.92
C ASN A 386 -19.07 38.48 -30.30
N ASP A 387 -17.86 37.94 -30.42
CA ASP A 387 -16.67 38.59 -29.89
C ASP A 387 -16.25 39.79 -30.75
N ALA A 388 -16.36 39.71 -32.08
CA ALA A 388 -16.17 40.87 -32.97
C ALA A 388 -17.21 41.99 -32.69
N PHE A 389 -18.48 41.62 -32.48
CA PHE A 389 -19.50 42.59 -32.07
C PHE A 389 -19.18 43.22 -30.71
N SER A 390 -18.71 42.41 -29.75
CA SER A 390 -18.28 42.88 -28.44
C SER A 390 -17.09 43.84 -28.55
N ALA A 391 -16.08 43.51 -29.35
CA ALA A 391 -14.92 44.35 -29.61
C ALA A 391 -15.31 45.72 -30.20
N ILE A 392 -16.23 45.77 -31.18
CA ILE A 392 -16.79 47.04 -31.66
C ILE A 392 -17.49 47.79 -30.53
N GLY A 393 -18.23 47.11 -29.64
CA GLY A 393 -18.89 47.73 -28.48
C GLY A 393 -17.95 48.24 -27.38
N PHE A 394 -16.76 47.64 -27.22
CA PHE A 394 -15.68 48.20 -26.39
C PHE A 394 -15.06 49.43 -27.09
N PHE A 395 -14.73 49.31 -28.38
CA PHE A 395 -14.14 50.39 -29.17
C PHE A 395 -15.04 51.62 -29.23
N GLU A 396 -16.35 51.45 -29.44
CA GLU A 396 -17.30 52.56 -29.48
C GLU A 396 -17.43 53.27 -28.12
N ARG A 397 -17.33 52.55 -27.00
CA ARG A 397 -17.28 53.17 -25.66
C ARG A 397 -16.00 53.97 -25.45
N ALA A 398 -14.85 53.42 -25.86
CA ALA A 398 -13.58 54.14 -25.85
C ALA A 398 -13.64 55.40 -26.73
N LEU A 399 -14.21 55.29 -27.94
CA LEU A 399 -14.37 56.41 -28.88
C LEU A 399 -15.30 57.49 -28.32
N ARG A 400 -16.43 57.14 -27.68
CA ARG A 400 -17.28 58.12 -26.98
C ARG A 400 -16.51 58.87 -25.89
N SER A 401 -15.77 58.15 -25.04
CA SER A 401 -14.96 58.74 -23.97
C SER A 401 -13.91 59.71 -24.56
N PHE A 402 -13.21 59.28 -25.61
CA PHE A 402 -12.21 60.07 -26.32
C PHE A 402 -12.80 61.33 -26.96
N ILE A 403 -13.92 61.20 -27.69
CA ILE A 403 -14.65 62.34 -28.29
C ILE A 403 -15.06 63.32 -27.20
N SER A 404 -15.62 62.85 -26.08
CA SER A 404 -16.03 63.73 -24.98
C SER A 404 -14.85 64.51 -24.42
N LYS A 405 -13.75 63.82 -24.08
CA LYS A 405 -12.51 64.44 -23.57
C LYS A 405 -11.93 65.48 -24.55
N LYS A 406 -11.89 65.16 -25.85
CA LYS A 406 -11.35 66.06 -26.88
C LYS A 406 -12.24 67.26 -27.16
N MET A 407 -13.54 67.07 -27.24
CA MET A 407 -14.48 68.15 -27.50
C MET A 407 -14.66 69.06 -26.29
N GLU A 408 -14.57 68.54 -25.06
CA GLU A 408 -14.57 69.36 -23.84
C GLU A 408 -13.30 70.22 -23.73
N ALA A 409 -12.13 69.70 -24.10
CA ALA A 409 -10.89 70.48 -24.15
C ALA A 409 -10.94 71.64 -25.17
N VAL A 410 -11.68 71.49 -26.28
CA VAL A 410 -11.73 72.46 -27.40
C VAL A 410 -12.98 73.36 -27.39
N GLY A 411 -14.07 72.92 -26.75
CA GLY A 411 -15.37 73.61 -26.72
C GLY A 411 -15.95 73.84 -25.32
N GLY A 412 -15.22 73.45 -24.26
CA GLY A 412 -15.66 73.56 -22.87
C GLY A 412 -16.91 72.71 -22.54
N PRO A 413 -17.55 72.93 -21.38
CA PRO A 413 -18.69 72.14 -20.94
C PRO A 413 -19.94 72.20 -21.84
N GLN A 414 -19.99 73.17 -22.75
CA GLN A 414 -21.10 73.35 -23.72
C GLN A 414 -20.74 72.85 -25.12
N TRP A 415 -19.64 72.11 -25.29
CA TRP A 415 -19.19 71.60 -26.58
C TRP A 415 -20.29 70.86 -27.33
N PHE A 416 -21.12 70.04 -26.66
CA PHE A 416 -22.16 69.27 -27.35
C PHE A 416 -23.20 70.16 -28.06
N LYS A 417 -23.47 71.37 -27.54
CA LYS A 417 -24.36 72.36 -28.17
C LYS A 417 -23.70 73.12 -29.33
N GLN A 418 -22.38 73.26 -29.32
CA GLN A 418 -21.61 74.07 -30.29
C GLN A 418 -21.01 73.21 -31.43
N ARG A 419 -20.48 72.03 -31.07
CA ARG A 419 -19.63 71.15 -31.87
C ARG A 419 -20.36 69.92 -32.46
N VAL A 420 -21.61 69.68 -32.10
CA VAL A 420 -22.46 68.64 -32.73
C VAL A 420 -23.53 69.29 -33.62
N GLY A 421 -23.80 68.71 -34.79
CA GLY A 421 -24.81 69.19 -35.75
C GLY A 421 -26.25 69.11 -35.21
N GLY A 422 -27.13 69.99 -35.68
CA GLY A 422 -28.51 70.13 -35.15
C GLY A 422 -29.31 68.83 -35.16
N GLU A 423 -29.26 68.09 -36.28
CA GLU A 423 -29.96 66.82 -36.48
C GLU A 423 -29.49 65.75 -35.47
N ILE A 424 -28.18 65.55 -35.35
CA ILE A 424 -27.57 64.60 -34.41
C ILE A 424 -27.93 64.94 -32.96
N ARG A 425 -27.94 66.23 -32.58
CA ARG A 425 -28.36 66.66 -31.23
C ARG A 425 -29.84 66.38 -30.96
N ASN A 426 -30.70 66.48 -31.97
CA ASN A 426 -32.12 66.17 -31.82
C ASN A 426 -32.32 64.66 -31.70
N LYS A 427 -31.72 63.85 -32.60
CA LYS A 427 -31.67 62.38 -32.50
C LYS A 427 -31.23 61.90 -31.11
N ALA A 428 -30.17 62.48 -30.55
CA ALA A 428 -29.70 62.15 -29.19
C ALA A 428 -30.73 62.44 -28.09
N ARG A 429 -31.48 63.55 -28.20
CA ARG A 429 -32.54 63.91 -27.23
C ARG A 429 -33.75 63.00 -27.35
N ASP A 430 -34.16 62.70 -28.58
CA ASP A 430 -35.32 61.85 -28.86
C ASP A 430 -35.06 60.41 -28.36
N LEU A 431 -33.85 59.88 -28.61
CA LEU A 431 -33.41 58.59 -28.09
C LEU A 431 -33.31 58.58 -26.56
N ARG A 432 -32.76 59.65 -25.94
CA ARG A 432 -32.72 59.79 -24.47
C ARG A 432 -34.13 59.85 -23.87
N ALA A 433 -35.05 60.60 -24.48
CA ALA A 433 -36.43 60.68 -24.04
C ALA A 433 -37.14 59.33 -24.13
N ALA A 434 -36.94 58.58 -25.21
CA ALA A 434 -37.47 57.22 -25.37
C ALA A 434 -36.88 56.24 -24.33
N ALA A 435 -35.57 56.29 -24.07
CA ALA A 435 -34.91 55.45 -23.07
C ALA A 435 -35.42 55.74 -21.65
N MET A 436 -35.55 57.01 -21.27
CA MET A 436 -36.13 57.41 -19.98
C MET A 436 -37.62 57.01 -19.86
N ALA A 437 -38.39 57.08 -20.96
CA ALA A 437 -39.77 56.60 -20.97
C ALA A 437 -39.87 55.07 -20.79
N ASN A 438 -38.84 54.32 -21.18
CA ASN A 438 -38.71 52.88 -20.90
C ASN A 438 -38.12 52.57 -19.51
N GLY A 439 -37.82 53.58 -18.69
CA GLY A 439 -37.24 53.42 -17.34
C GLY A 439 -35.72 53.17 -17.32
N GLU A 440 -35.01 53.43 -18.42
CA GLU A 440 -33.55 53.39 -18.44
C GLU A 440 -32.94 54.58 -17.68
N ARG A 441 -31.66 54.46 -17.30
CA ARG A 441 -30.95 55.52 -16.60
C ARG A 441 -30.73 56.75 -17.48
N ASP A 442 -30.70 57.90 -16.83
CA ASP A 442 -30.39 59.17 -17.47
C ASP A 442 -28.88 59.32 -17.69
N GLU A 443 -28.45 59.34 -18.95
CA GLU A 443 -27.04 59.36 -19.36
C GLU A 443 -26.70 60.60 -20.20
N ALA A 444 -25.40 60.82 -20.46
CA ALA A 444 -24.94 61.88 -21.36
C ALA A 444 -25.50 61.69 -22.79
N LEU A 445 -25.83 62.79 -23.48
CA LEU A 445 -26.41 62.73 -24.84
C LEU A 445 -25.53 61.96 -25.86
N LEU A 446 -24.22 61.94 -25.67
CA LEU A 446 -23.28 61.18 -26.49
C LEU A 446 -23.45 59.66 -26.36
N SER A 447 -23.95 59.17 -25.22
CA SER A 447 -24.17 57.74 -24.95
C SER A 447 -25.24 57.12 -25.85
N TYR A 448 -26.25 57.91 -26.25
CA TYR A 448 -27.36 57.46 -27.09
C TYR A 448 -27.06 57.49 -28.60
N LEU A 449 -25.93 58.06 -29.01
CA LEU A 449 -25.53 58.18 -30.41
C LEU A 449 -24.82 56.91 -30.91
N ASP A 450 -25.05 56.53 -32.16
CA ASP A 450 -24.44 55.35 -32.78
C ASP A 450 -23.09 55.68 -33.46
N LEU A 451 -22.35 54.66 -33.90
CA LEU A 451 -21.01 54.83 -34.48
C LEU A 451 -21.01 55.68 -35.76
N GLY A 452 -22.12 55.75 -36.50
CA GLY A 452 -22.30 56.66 -37.64
C GLY A 452 -22.46 58.12 -37.22
N ASP A 453 -23.20 58.37 -36.14
CA ASP A 453 -23.29 59.71 -35.53
C ASP A 453 -21.92 60.16 -34.98
N LEU A 454 -21.20 59.26 -34.31
CA LEU A 454 -19.86 59.54 -33.78
C LEU A 454 -18.87 59.86 -34.92
N MET A 455 -18.92 59.10 -36.02
CA MET A 455 -18.16 59.40 -37.23
C MET A 455 -18.50 60.79 -37.78
N ALA A 456 -19.78 61.16 -37.86
CA ALA A 456 -20.21 62.48 -38.33
C ALA A 456 -19.79 63.64 -37.39
N ILE A 457 -19.65 63.40 -36.09
CA ILE A 457 -19.09 64.37 -35.13
C ILE A 457 -17.58 64.54 -35.34
N VAL A 458 -16.83 63.44 -35.46
CA VAL A 458 -15.36 63.46 -35.61
C VAL A 458 -14.93 64.09 -36.94
N LEU A 459 -15.61 63.75 -38.03
CA LEU A 459 -15.30 64.23 -39.38
C LEU A 459 -15.92 65.60 -39.71
N ARG A 460 -16.53 66.30 -38.74
CA ARG A 460 -17.02 67.66 -38.94
C ARG A 460 -15.81 68.60 -39.08
N ALA A 461 -15.74 69.41 -40.14
CA ALA A 461 -14.52 70.12 -40.53
C ALA A 461 -13.84 70.94 -39.40
N ASP A 462 -14.61 71.63 -38.54
CA ASP A 462 -14.04 72.39 -37.43
C ASP A 462 -13.55 71.49 -36.27
N ASN A 463 -14.25 70.39 -36.00
CA ASN A 463 -13.83 69.40 -35.01
C ASN A 463 -12.59 68.64 -35.48
N TRP A 464 -12.55 68.28 -36.77
CA TRP A 464 -11.39 67.66 -37.41
C TRP A 464 -10.17 68.55 -37.25
N ASN A 465 -10.23 69.79 -37.75
CA ASN A 465 -9.09 70.71 -37.74
C ASN A 465 -8.61 71.09 -36.34
N GLN A 466 -9.49 71.12 -35.33
CA GLN A 466 -9.14 71.61 -33.98
C GLN A 466 -8.88 70.49 -32.95
N ALA A 467 -9.35 69.26 -33.18
CA ALA A 467 -9.33 68.21 -32.15
C ALA A 467 -8.90 66.81 -32.62
N PHE A 468 -9.09 66.46 -33.91
CA PHE A 468 -8.94 65.07 -34.36
C PHE A 468 -7.90 64.88 -35.48
N GLY A 469 -7.63 65.88 -36.31
CA GLY A 469 -6.69 65.78 -37.44
C GLY A 469 -5.21 65.70 -37.05
N TYR A 470 -4.86 66.01 -35.79
CA TYR A 470 -3.53 65.70 -35.23
C TYR A 470 -3.47 64.31 -34.59
N VAL A 471 -4.62 63.69 -34.30
CA VAL A 471 -4.72 62.36 -33.69
C VAL A 471 -4.73 61.29 -34.78
N PHE A 472 -5.54 61.47 -35.81
CA PHE A 472 -5.74 60.52 -36.90
C PHE A 472 -5.05 61.02 -38.18
N PRO A 473 -4.05 60.30 -38.74
CA PRO A 473 -3.24 60.80 -39.85
C PRO A 473 -3.99 61.13 -41.16
N ASN A 474 -5.15 60.51 -41.39
CA ASN A 474 -5.87 60.64 -42.66
C ASN A 474 -7.39 60.56 -42.46
N GLU A 475 -8.08 61.65 -42.81
CA GLU A 475 -9.53 61.80 -42.66
C GLU A 475 -10.32 60.75 -43.47
N GLN A 476 -9.95 60.55 -44.73
CA GLN A 476 -10.64 59.62 -45.63
C GLN A 476 -10.41 58.17 -45.20
N ARG A 477 -9.24 57.85 -44.65
CA ARG A 477 -8.98 56.52 -44.11
C ARG A 477 -9.78 56.27 -42.84
N LEU A 478 -9.84 57.23 -41.91
CA LEU A 478 -10.70 57.12 -40.72
C LEU A 478 -12.18 56.93 -41.10
N ARG A 479 -12.66 57.65 -42.13
CA ARG A 479 -14.01 57.48 -42.68
C ARG A 479 -14.26 56.04 -43.16
N LEU A 480 -13.34 55.46 -43.94
CA LEU A 480 -13.45 54.08 -44.41
C LEU A 480 -13.38 53.07 -43.26
N ASP A 481 -12.45 53.27 -42.32
CA ASP A 481 -12.27 52.41 -41.14
C ASP A 481 -13.55 52.38 -40.28
N LEU A 482 -14.14 53.54 -39.98
CA LEU A 482 -15.39 53.63 -39.23
C LEU A 482 -16.58 53.05 -40.01
N GLN A 483 -16.62 53.21 -41.34
CA GLN A 483 -17.64 52.57 -42.19
C GLN A 483 -17.56 51.03 -42.15
N ALA A 484 -16.37 50.44 -42.11
CA ALA A 484 -16.18 48.99 -41.99
C ALA A 484 -16.69 48.44 -40.64
N LEU A 485 -16.42 49.17 -39.55
CA LEU A 485 -16.97 48.85 -38.22
C LEU A 485 -18.50 49.00 -38.18
N ILE A 486 -19.06 50.08 -38.75
CA ILE A 486 -20.52 50.29 -38.86
C ILE A 486 -21.19 49.17 -39.63
N ALA A 487 -20.62 48.79 -40.79
CA ALA A 487 -21.15 47.72 -41.65
C ALA A 487 -21.15 46.36 -40.93
N THR A 488 -20.11 46.08 -40.14
CA THR A 488 -20.02 44.83 -39.36
C THR A 488 -20.92 44.82 -38.12
N ARG A 489 -21.24 45.99 -37.55
CA ARG A 489 -22.09 46.13 -36.37
C ARG A 489 -23.60 45.98 -36.62
N ARG A 490 -24.09 46.20 -37.85
CA ARG A 490 -25.55 46.35 -38.13
C ARG A 490 -26.38 45.19 -37.52
N PRO A 491 -27.45 45.47 -36.74
CA PRO A 491 -28.23 44.41 -36.07
C PRO A 491 -28.83 43.34 -36.99
N THR A 492 -29.11 43.65 -38.25
CA THR A 492 -29.53 42.65 -39.25
C THR A 492 -28.46 41.61 -39.61
N MET A 493 -27.26 41.71 -39.03
CA MET A 493 -26.17 40.74 -39.14
C MET A 493 -26.19 39.67 -38.03
N HIS A 494 -27.09 39.74 -37.03
CA HIS A 494 -27.11 38.77 -35.92
C HIS A 494 -27.30 37.30 -36.35
N THR A 495 -27.77 37.04 -37.58
CA THR A 495 -27.90 35.70 -38.17
C THR A 495 -26.74 35.27 -39.07
N ARG A 496 -25.77 36.15 -39.38
CA ARG A 496 -24.74 35.94 -40.42
C ARG A 496 -23.32 35.85 -39.83
N ASP A 497 -22.51 34.96 -40.37
CA ASP A 497 -21.11 34.83 -39.97
C ASP A 497 -20.21 35.98 -40.46
N VAL A 498 -19.21 36.28 -39.64
CA VAL A 498 -18.08 37.15 -39.98
C VAL A 498 -16.97 36.25 -40.53
N ASP A 499 -16.76 36.33 -41.84
CA ASP A 499 -15.68 35.63 -42.53
C ASP A 499 -14.29 36.16 -42.15
N ALA A 500 -13.26 35.38 -42.51
CA ALA A 500 -11.86 35.64 -42.17
C ALA A 500 -11.37 37.04 -42.59
N VAL A 501 -11.60 37.44 -43.84
CA VAL A 501 -11.21 38.78 -44.36
C VAL A 501 -11.76 39.88 -43.45
N ARG A 502 -13.08 39.86 -43.19
CA ARG A 502 -13.75 40.90 -42.39
C ARG A 502 -13.35 40.86 -40.91
N LEU A 503 -13.02 39.68 -40.38
CA LEU A 503 -12.54 39.53 -39.01
C LEU A 503 -11.15 40.13 -38.83
N VAL A 504 -10.21 39.83 -39.73
CA VAL A 504 -8.85 40.38 -39.67
C VAL A 504 -8.86 41.88 -40.00
N GLU A 505 -9.67 42.33 -40.96
CA GLU A 505 -9.88 43.76 -41.25
C GLU A 505 -10.32 44.53 -40.00
N LEU A 506 -11.31 44.01 -39.28
CA LEU A 506 -11.83 44.57 -38.03
C LEU A 506 -10.76 44.62 -36.93
N ILE A 507 -9.99 43.55 -36.75
CA ILE A 507 -8.92 43.49 -35.75
C ILE A 507 -7.84 44.54 -36.07
N CYS A 508 -7.39 44.60 -37.33
CA CYS A 508 -6.41 45.59 -37.78
C CYS A 508 -6.90 47.05 -37.66
N ILE A 509 -8.18 47.31 -37.92
CA ILE A 509 -8.79 48.63 -37.73
C ILE A 509 -8.83 49.00 -36.24
N ILE A 510 -9.34 48.12 -35.37
CA ILE A 510 -9.48 48.43 -33.94
C ILE A 510 -8.12 48.62 -33.27
N SER A 511 -7.11 47.77 -33.55
CA SER A 511 -5.75 47.95 -33.03
C SER A 511 -5.18 49.32 -33.41
N ARG A 512 -5.28 49.69 -34.69
CA ARG A 512 -4.73 50.94 -35.23
C ARG A 512 -5.42 52.18 -34.70
N LEU A 513 -6.76 52.20 -34.69
CA LEU A 513 -7.51 53.34 -34.16
C LEU A 513 -7.32 53.48 -32.64
N SER A 514 -7.19 52.36 -31.92
CA SER A 514 -6.87 52.36 -30.48
C SER A 514 -5.48 52.93 -30.21
N GLN A 515 -4.45 52.55 -30.99
CA GLN A 515 -3.10 53.12 -30.87
C GLN A 515 -3.12 54.64 -31.09
N PHE A 516 -3.83 55.13 -32.12
CA PHE A 516 -3.96 56.58 -32.37
C PHE A 516 -4.69 57.33 -31.24
N MET A 517 -5.75 56.75 -30.67
CA MET A 517 -6.48 57.33 -29.54
C MET A 517 -5.66 57.34 -28.25
N THR A 518 -4.85 56.31 -27.99
CA THR A 518 -3.99 56.22 -26.80
C THR A 518 -2.76 57.12 -26.90
N GLY A 519 -2.04 57.12 -28.03
CA GLY A 519 -0.85 57.97 -28.24
C GLY A 519 -1.18 59.45 -28.43
N ASP A 520 -2.43 59.76 -28.80
CA ASP A 520 -2.99 61.11 -28.80
C ASP A 520 -2.11 62.14 -29.56
N GLY A 521 -1.86 61.85 -30.84
CA GLY A 521 -1.00 62.65 -31.72
C GLY A 521 0.51 62.47 -31.52
N GLU A 522 0.93 61.43 -30.79
CA GLU A 522 2.35 61.05 -30.64
C GLU A 522 3.06 60.85 -31.98
N TRP A 523 2.44 60.14 -32.93
CA TRP A 523 2.99 59.95 -34.28
C TRP A 523 3.33 61.28 -34.96
N LYS A 524 2.52 62.32 -34.73
CA LYS A 524 2.76 63.64 -35.30
C LYS A 524 3.89 64.36 -34.57
N ARG A 525 3.98 64.26 -33.24
CA ARG A 525 5.10 64.79 -32.47
C ARG A 525 6.44 64.15 -32.87
N ILE A 526 6.43 62.88 -33.25
CA ILE A 526 7.60 62.17 -33.76
C ILE A 526 7.96 62.70 -35.16
N ALA A 527 7.00 62.76 -36.10
CA ALA A 527 7.22 63.29 -37.44
C ALA A 527 7.72 64.75 -37.43
N ASP A 528 7.07 65.63 -36.66
CA ASP A 528 7.44 67.04 -36.46
C ASP A 528 8.82 67.20 -35.73
N SER A 529 9.48 66.11 -35.34
CA SER A 529 10.82 66.08 -34.70
C SER A 529 11.92 65.40 -35.53
N GLU A 530 11.56 64.80 -36.67
CA GLU A 530 12.50 64.21 -37.63
C GLU A 530 12.77 65.12 -38.85
N ASP A 531 11.96 66.18 -39.02
CA ASP A 531 12.15 67.32 -39.95
C ASP A 531 12.96 68.47 -39.33
#